data_AF-A0A920I3M4-F1
#
_entry.id   AF-A0A920I3M4-F1
#
_cell.length_a   1.000
_cell.length_b   1.000
_cell.length_c   1.000
_cell.angle_alpha   90.00
_cell.angle_beta   90.00
_cell.angle_gamma   90.00
#
_symmetry.space_group_name_H-M   'P 1'
#
loop_
_entity.id
_entity.type
_entity.pdbx_description
1 polymer ?
#
loop_
_entity_poly.entity_id
_entity_poly.type
_entity_poly.pdbx_seq_one_letter_code
_entity_poly.pdbx_strand_id
1 'polypeptide(L)'
;MTISVTPIFIPGLILTRDIFAAQIDGLVHPAAAKTADTLGRDSVTAMAEAALALADGPLVPVGISMGGYIAMEMARLAPQRLAGIALLNTQHRADPPERRKQREATIDMAQSDRFRGVTRHLLKSFLSPAAMEDETLVARVIAMAEEVGRENFVLQQRAILGRRDQSDTLGALTVPALVLGGGLDTLTPPQASRDMAELIPDAELVIMEEIGHLSTIEAPDEVTDILNAYLARLAA
;
A
#
# COMPACT_ATOMS: atom_id res chain seq x y z
N MET A 1 -20.65 16.37 16.82
CA MET A 1 -19.45 15.70 17.34
C MET A 1 -18.68 15.24 16.12
N THR A 2 -17.53 15.84 15.83
CA THR A 2 -16.65 15.32 14.79
C THR A 2 -16.19 13.93 15.22
N ILE A 3 -16.55 12.92 14.44
CA ILE A 3 -16.08 11.55 14.70
C ILE A 3 -14.57 11.59 14.48
N SER A 4 -13.79 11.34 15.53
CA SER A 4 -12.34 11.21 15.40
C SER A 4 -12.04 9.91 14.67
N VAL A 5 -11.63 10.02 13.41
CA VAL A 5 -11.18 8.89 12.60
C VAL A 5 -9.69 8.65 12.79
N THR A 6 -9.26 7.39 12.80
CA THR A 6 -7.84 7.02 12.94
C THR A 6 -7.27 6.56 11.60
N PRO A 7 -6.36 7.31 10.95
CA PRO A 7 -5.64 6.83 9.78
C PRO A 7 -4.68 5.69 10.15
N ILE A 8 -4.77 4.57 9.44
CA ILE A 8 -3.87 3.42 9.59
C ILE A 8 -3.03 3.31 8.32
N PHE A 9 -1.77 3.74 8.38
CA PHE A 9 -0.83 3.67 7.25
C PHE A 9 -0.22 2.26 7.16
N ILE A 10 -0.25 1.66 5.96
CA ILE A 10 0.10 0.25 5.77
C ILE A 10 1.18 0.13 4.70
N PRO A 11 2.44 -0.14 5.09
CA PRO A 11 3.55 -0.30 4.14
C PRO A 11 3.36 -1.45 3.15
N GLY A 12 4.00 -1.32 1.99
CA GLY A 12 4.03 -2.35 0.96
C GLY A 12 5.07 -3.46 1.19
N LEU A 13 5.17 -4.37 0.22
CA LEU A 13 6.24 -5.38 0.13
C LEU A 13 7.59 -4.66 0.15
N ILE A 14 8.60 -5.18 0.88
CA ILE A 14 9.96 -4.59 1.05
C ILE A 14 10.02 -3.18 1.64
N LEU A 15 8.91 -2.63 2.12
CA LEU A 15 8.84 -1.26 2.65
C LEU A 15 8.53 -1.28 4.15
N THR A 16 9.04 -0.29 4.87
CA THR A 16 8.77 -0.10 6.30
C THR A 16 7.88 1.12 6.51
N ARG A 17 7.67 1.52 7.77
CA ARG A 17 6.92 2.76 8.10
C ARG A 17 7.48 4.01 7.44
N ASP A 18 8.76 4.00 7.07
CA ASP A 18 9.46 5.14 6.48
C ASP A 18 8.85 5.56 5.13
N ILE A 19 8.21 4.64 4.39
CA ILE A 19 7.50 4.96 3.14
C ILE A 19 6.43 6.05 3.29
N PHE A 20 5.92 6.26 4.51
CA PHE A 20 4.90 7.26 4.84
C PHE A 20 5.42 8.40 5.74
N ALA A 21 6.73 8.51 5.99
CA ALA A 21 7.24 9.48 6.96
C ALA A 21 6.80 10.91 6.64
N ALA A 22 6.93 11.33 5.37
CA ALA A 22 6.52 12.66 4.92
C ALA A 22 5.01 12.88 5.09
N GLN A 23 4.19 11.89 4.72
CA GLN A 23 2.73 11.99 4.83
C GLN A 23 2.29 12.09 6.28
N ILE A 24 2.83 11.24 7.16
CA ILE A 24 2.48 11.25 8.59
C ILE A 24 2.88 12.58 9.23
N ASP A 25 4.09 13.07 8.96
CA ASP A 25 4.59 14.34 9.51
C ASP A 25 3.81 15.54 8.98
N GLY A 26 3.37 15.49 7.72
CA GLY A 26 2.60 16.55 7.05
C GLY A 26 1.08 16.47 7.26
N LEU A 27 0.55 15.50 8.00
CA LEU A 27 -0.87 15.45 8.34
C LEU A 27 -1.26 16.64 9.22
N VAL A 28 -2.50 17.12 9.07
CA VAL A 28 -3.08 18.13 9.98
C VAL A 28 -3.14 17.62 11.43
N HIS A 29 -3.34 16.31 11.61
CA HIS A 29 -3.44 15.65 12.92
C HIS A 29 -2.52 14.41 13.01
N PRO A 30 -1.19 14.59 13.08
CA PRO A 30 -0.22 13.50 12.96
C PRO A 30 -0.29 12.52 14.14
N ALA A 31 -0.64 13.01 15.34
CA ALA A 31 -0.74 12.19 16.55
C ALA A 31 -1.86 11.12 16.50
N ALA A 32 -2.84 11.28 15.60
CA ALA A 32 -3.90 10.31 15.40
C ALA A 32 -3.47 9.14 14.50
N ALA A 33 -2.45 9.32 13.66
CA ALA A 33 -2.01 8.29 12.72
C ALA A 33 -1.35 7.11 13.43
N LYS A 34 -1.63 5.90 12.93
CA LYS A 34 -0.92 4.67 13.30
C LYS A 34 -0.28 4.07 12.06
N THR A 35 0.77 3.28 12.27
CA THR A 35 1.39 2.49 11.20
C THR A 35 1.21 1.01 11.50
N ALA A 36 0.70 0.25 10.52
CA ALA A 36 0.58 -1.19 10.62
C ALA A 36 1.94 -1.87 10.48
N ASP A 37 2.16 -2.90 11.29
CA ASP A 37 3.29 -3.81 11.16
C ASP A 37 2.94 -4.92 10.16
N THR A 38 3.70 -4.98 9.06
CA THR A 38 3.53 -5.97 7.98
C THR A 38 4.59 -7.07 8.02
N LEU A 39 5.32 -7.19 9.13
CA LEU A 39 6.37 -8.20 9.34
C LEU A 39 5.85 -9.39 10.16
N GLY A 40 6.62 -10.49 10.14
CA GLY A 40 6.37 -11.69 10.93
C GLY A 40 5.09 -12.48 10.58
N ARG A 41 4.42 -12.15 9.47
CA ARG A 41 3.13 -12.73 9.06
C ARG A 41 3.16 -13.12 7.59
N ASP A 42 2.57 -14.26 7.26
CA ASP A 42 2.49 -14.80 5.89
C ASP A 42 1.07 -14.84 5.32
N SER A 43 0.16 -14.07 5.90
CA SER A 43 -1.23 -13.93 5.46
C SER A 43 -1.67 -12.48 5.50
N VAL A 44 -2.29 -12.02 4.41
CA VAL A 44 -2.92 -10.69 4.32
C VAL A 44 -4.02 -10.54 5.39
N THR A 45 -4.78 -11.60 5.66
CA THR A 45 -5.81 -11.61 6.72
C THR A 45 -5.19 -11.38 8.10
N ALA A 46 -4.10 -12.08 8.44
CA ALA A 46 -3.44 -11.91 9.73
C ALA A 46 -2.83 -10.50 9.89
N MET A 47 -2.31 -9.92 8.81
CA MET A 47 -1.84 -8.52 8.81
C MET A 47 -3.00 -7.53 8.99
N ALA A 48 -4.14 -7.77 8.34
CA ALA A 48 -5.33 -6.93 8.44
C ALA A 48 -5.95 -6.97 9.85
N GLU A 49 -6.04 -8.14 10.47
CA GLU A 49 -6.48 -8.29 11.86
C GLU A 49 -5.58 -7.53 12.83
N ALA A 50 -4.25 -7.64 12.66
CA ALA A 50 -3.29 -6.88 13.47
C ALA A 50 -3.42 -5.37 13.26
N ALA A 51 -3.65 -4.91 12.02
CA ALA A 51 -3.86 -3.50 11.71
C ALA A 51 -5.18 -2.97 12.29
N LEU A 52 -6.26 -3.76 12.24
CA LEU A 52 -7.55 -3.43 12.86
C LEU A 52 -7.44 -3.28 14.38
N ALA A 53 -6.58 -4.05 15.03
CA ALA A 53 -6.36 -4.00 16.47
C ALA A 53 -5.60 -2.75 16.96
N LEU A 54 -5.10 -1.89 16.06
CA LEU A 54 -4.39 -0.65 16.43
C LEU A 54 -5.32 0.45 16.95
N ALA A 55 -6.62 0.33 16.73
CA ALA A 55 -7.64 1.27 17.20
C ALA A 55 -8.98 0.56 17.42
N ASP A 56 -9.80 1.08 18.33
CA ASP A 56 -11.14 0.55 18.61
C ASP A 56 -12.27 1.30 17.86
N GLY A 57 -11.99 2.51 17.37
CA GLY A 57 -12.97 3.40 16.74
C GLY A 57 -12.97 3.37 15.20
N PRO A 58 -13.71 4.30 14.56
CA PRO A 58 -13.69 4.46 13.12
C PRO A 58 -12.27 4.71 12.59
N LEU A 59 -11.92 4.05 11.50
CA LEU A 59 -10.56 4.08 10.94
C LEU A 59 -10.57 4.29 9.42
N VAL A 60 -9.43 4.75 8.91
CA VAL A 60 -9.17 4.98 7.49
C VAL A 60 -7.88 4.25 7.13
N PRO A 61 -7.94 3.04 6.55
CA PRO A 61 -6.76 2.36 6.04
C PRO A 61 -6.18 3.14 4.86
N VAL A 62 -4.89 3.43 4.92
CA VAL A 62 -4.10 4.09 3.88
C VAL A 62 -3.00 3.12 3.47
N GLY A 63 -3.23 2.36 2.40
CA GLY A 63 -2.35 1.26 2.01
C GLY A 63 -1.69 1.51 0.66
N ILE A 64 -0.37 1.31 0.60
CA ILE A 64 0.39 1.34 -0.67
C ILE A 64 0.76 -0.08 -1.12
N SER A 65 0.56 -0.41 -2.40
CA SER A 65 0.97 -1.71 -2.96
C SER A 65 0.40 -2.89 -2.19
N MET A 66 1.22 -3.79 -1.62
CA MET A 66 0.78 -4.86 -0.72
C MET A 66 -0.06 -4.33 0.46
N GLY A 67 0.24 -3.15 0.97
CA GLY A 67 -0.54 -2.49 2.02
C GLY A 67 -1.97 -2.18 1.58
N GLY A 68 -2.20 -1.96 0.29
CA GLY A 68 -3.55 -1.87 -0.28
C GLY A 68 -4.32 -3.18 -0.20
N TYR A 69 -3.66 -4.34 -0.37
CA TYR A 69 -4.31 -5.65 -0.19
C TYR A 69 -4.79 -5.84 1.25
N ILE A 70 -3.96 -5.40 2.20
CA ILE A 70 -4.28 -5.41 3.63
C ILE A 70 -5.42 -4.44 3.93
N ALA A 71 -5.40 -3.23 3.38
CA ALA A 71 -6.47 -2.24 3.52
C ALA A 71 -7.83 -2.77 3.04
N MET A 72 -7.87 -3.40 1.86
CA MET A 72 -9.10 -4.03 1.35
C MET A 72 -9.55 -5.20 2.23
N GLU A 73 -8.61 -5.98 2.76
CA GLU A 73 -8.95 -7.07 3.67
C GLU A 73 -9.48 -6.54 5.02
N MET A 74 -8.99 -5.41 5.52
CA MET A 74 -9.57 -4.71 6.67
C MET A 74 -11.02 -4.29 6.39
N ALA A 75 -11.29 -3.74 5.21
CA ALA A 75 -12.65 -3.38 4.79
C ALA A 75 -13.57 -4.60 4.70
N ARG A 76 -13.06 -5.75 4.25
CA ARG A 76 -13.82 -7.00 4.21
C ARG A 76 -14.12 -7.55 5.60
N LEU A 77 -13.15 -7.52 6.51
CA LEU A 77 -13.25 -8.10 7.85
C LEU A 77 -14.11 -7.26 8.80
N ALA A 78 -14.05 -5.93 8.67
CA ALA A 78 -14.72 -5.02 9.59
C ALA A 78 -15.32 -3.79 8.88
N PRO A 79 -16.19 -3.95 7.86
CA PRO A 79 -16.72 -2.83 7.06
C PRO A 79 -17.37 -1.73 7.90
N GLN A 80 -18.02 -2.10 9.01
CA GLN A 80 -18.65 -1.17 9.96
C GLN A 80 -17.67 -0.25 10.71
N ARG A 81 -16.36 -0.55 10.66
CA ARG A 81 -15.29 0.25 11.29
C ARG A 81 -14.69 1.27 10.32
N LEU A 82 -14.97 1.16 9.02
CA LEU A 82 -14.39 2.05 8.01
C LEU A 82 -15.12 3.38 8.03
N ALA A 83 -14.36 4.48 8.08
CA ALA A 83 -14.84 5.82 7.77
C ALA A 83 -14.50 6.24 6.32
N GLY A 84 -13.52 5.55 5.74
CA GLY A 84 -13.02 5.73 4.38
C GLY A 84 -11.87 4.75 4.13
N ILE A 85 -11.34 4.71 2.90
CA ILE A 85 -10.18 3.90 2.52
C ILE A 85 -9.35 4.64 1.47
N ALA A 86 -8.02 4.63 1.60
CA ALA A 86 -7.10 5.13 0.59
C ALA A 86 -6.21 4.01 0.04
N LEU A 87 -6.27 3.80 -1.26
CA LEU A 87 -5.59 2.73 -2.01
C LEU A 87 -4.57 3.35 -2.96
N LEU A 88 -3.29 3.27 -2.60
CA LEU A 88 -2.18 3.90 -3.34
C LEU A 88 -1.41 2.80 -4.10
N ASN A 89 -1.18 2.98 -5.41
CA ASN A 89 -0.34 2.11 -6.25
C ASN A 89 -0.57 0.62 -5.98
N THR A 90 -1.83 0.18 -6.03
CA THR A 90 -2.25 -1.18 -5.66
C THR A 90 -3.23 -1.78 -6.67
N GLN A 91 -3.71 -3.00 -6.43
CA GLN A 91 -4.71 -3.67 -7.26
C GLN A 91 -5.59 -4.62 -6.45
N HIS A 92 -6.83 -4.84 -6.87
CA HIS A 92 -7.80 -5.69 -6.16
C HIS A 92 -7.73 -7.18 -6.53
N ARG A 93 -7.19 -7.50 -7.71
CA ARG A 93 -7.20 -8.89 -8.23
C ARG A 93 -6.16 -9.76 -7.57
N ALA A 94 -6.49 -11.04 -7.40
CA ALA A 94 -5.51 -12.08 -7.12
C ALA A 94 -4.51 -12.20 -8.28
N ASP A 95 -3.32 -12.76 -8.02
CA ASP A 95 -2.33 -12.91 -9.08
C ASP A 95 -2.78 -13.95 -10.12
N PRO A 96 -2.64 -13.64 -11.43
CA PRO A 96 -2.83 -14.64 -12.47
C PRO A 96 -1.76 -15.75 -12.36
N PRO A 97 -2.00 -16.94 -12.94
CA PRO A 97 -1.11 -18.09 -12.81
C PRO A 97 0.38 -17.79 -13.09
N GLU A 98 0.68 -17.01 -14.13
CA GLU A 98 2.06 -16.64 -14.48
C GLU A 98 2.75 -15.80 -13.39
N ARG A 99 2.04 -14.83 -12.83
CA ARG A 99 2.57 -13.99 -11.74
C ARG A 99 2.71 -14.77 -10.45
N ARG A 100 1.81 -15.74 -10.18
CA ARG A 100 1.96 -16.68 -9.04
C ARG A 100 3.24 -17.49 -9.17
N LYS A 101 3.48 -18.10 -10.33
CA LYS A 101 4.71 -18.86 -10.61
C LYS A 101 5.97 -18.00 -10.47
N GLN A 102 5.92 -16.74 -10.91
CA GLN A 102 7.04 -15.81 -10.73
C GLN A 102 7.33 -15.52 -9.25
N ARG A 103 6.29 -15.37 -8.41
CA ARG A 103 6.46 -15.19 -6.97
C ARG A 103 7.00 -16.43 -6.28
N GLU A 104 6.52 -17.62 -6.63
CA GLU A 104 7.04 -18.90 -6.12
C GLU A 104 8.54 -19.03 -6.44
N ALA A 105 8.95 -18.77 -7.69
CA ALA A 105 10.35 -18.74 -8.07
C ALA A 105 11.17 -17.66 -7.32
N THR A 106 10.55 -16.53 -6.99
CA THR A 106 11.18 -15.46 -6.20
C THR A 106 11.39 -15.88 -4.75
N ILE A 107 10.44 -16.61 -4.17
CA ILE A 107 10.55 -17.21 -2.82
C ILE A 107 11.69 -18.22 -2.81
N ASP A 108 11.70 -19.15 -3.76
CA ASP A 108 12.76 -20.16 -3.89
C ASP A 108 14.15 -19.52 -4.07
N MET A 109 14.23 -18.47 -4.89
CA MET A 109 15.46 -17.69 -5.06
C MET A 109 15.89 -17.02 -3.76
N ALA A 110 14.96 -16.41 -3.02
CA ALA A 110 15.23 -15.72 -1.76
C ALA A 110 15.78 -16.65 -0.67
N GLN A 111 15.36 -17.92 -0.70
CA GLN A 111 15.84 -18.95 0.21
C GLN A 111 17.19 -19.55 -0.19
N SER A 112 17.71 -19.24 -1.38
CA SER A 112 19.01 -19.73 -1.85
C SER A 112 20.18 -18.80 -1.46
N ASP A 113 21.40 -19.33 -1.55
CA ASP A 113 22.64 -18.56 -1.38
C ASP A 113 22.85 -17.49 -2.46
N ARG A 114 22.03 -17.51 -3.53
CA ARG A 114 22.08 -16.54 -4.63
C ARG A 114 21.29 -15.27 -4.35
N PHE A 115 20.50 -15.21 -3.28
CA PHE A 115 19.72 -14.02 -2.95
C PHE A 115 20.63 -12.87 -2.52
N ARG A 116 20.56 -11.76 -3.26
CA ARG A 116 21.35 -10.54 -3.02
C ARG A 116 20.54 -9.41 -2.39
N GLY A 117 19.33 -9.68 -1.91
CA GLY A 117 18.41 -8.63 -1.46
C GLY A 117 17.82 -7.84 -2.62
N VAL A 118 17.34 -6.64 -2.31
CA VAL A 118 16.84 -5.70 -3.32
C VAL A 118 18.03 -5.07 -4.04
N THR A 119 18.01 -5.16 -5.37
CA THR A 119 19.09 -4.62 -6.21
C THR A 119 18.62 -3.36 -6.92
N ARG A 120 19.56 -2.51 -7.33
CA ARG A 120 19.26 -1.33 -8.17
C ARG A 120 18.53 -1.69 -9.46
N HIS A 121 18.77 -2.88 -10.02
CA HIS A 121 18.04 -3.35 -11.19
C HIS A 121 16.55 -3.58 -10.88
N LEU A 122 16.24 -4.17 -9.72
CA LEU A 122 14.86 -4.38 -9.28
C LEU A 122 14.15 -3.04 -9.06
N LEU A 123 14.83 -2.02 -8.53
CA LEU A 123 14.23 -0.71 -8.27
C LEU A 123 13.72 0.00 -9.53
N LYS A 124 14.22 -0.36 -10.72
CA LYS A 124 13.70 0.18 -11.99
C LYS A 124 12.23 -0.14 -12.25
N SER A 125 11.66 -1.17 -11.60
CA SER A 125 10.22 -1.43 -11.67
C SER A 125 9.43 -0.71 -10.58
N PHE A 126 10.09 -0.22 -9.52
CA PHE A 126 9.46 0.46 -8.39
C PHE A 126 9.44 1.99 -8.57
N LEU A 127 10.48 2.55 -9.17
CA LEU A 127 10.69 4.00 -9.25
C LEU A 127 10.56 4.49 -10.68
N SER A 128 10.04 5.71 -10.85
CA SER A 128 10.13 6.43 -12.12
C SER A 128 11.59 6.64 -12.55
N PRO A 129 11.85 6.89 -13.85
CA PRO A 129 13.19 7.25 -14.32
C PRO A 129 13.81 8.43 -13.55
N ALA A 130 13.01 9.47 -13.24
CA ALA A 130 13.46 10.62 -12.48
C ALA A 130 13.84 10.23 -11.03
N ALA A 131 13.01 9.45 -10.35
CA ALA A 131 13.31 8.99 -8.98
C ALA A 131 14.53 8.04 -8.93
N MET A 132 14.82 7.32 -10.01
CA MET A 132 16.03 6.48 -10.13
C MET A 132 17.34 7.28 -10.25
N GLU A 133 17.25 8.57 -10.59
CA GLU A 133 18.39 9.51 -10.63
C GLU A 133 18.68 10.11 -9.23
N ASP A 134 17.73 10.06 -8.31
CA ASP A 134 17.93 10.46 -6.91
C ASP A 134 18.53 9.32 -6.10
N GLU A 135 19.85 9.36 -5.91
CA GLU A 135 20.58 8.35 -5.13
C GLU A 135 20.17 8.32 -3.64
N THR A 136 19.64 9.41 -3.09
CA THR A 136 19.11 9.43 -1.70
C THR A 136 17.83 8.62 -1.61
N LEU A 137 16.92 8.82 -2.55
CA LEU A 137 15.66 8.07 -2.64
C LEU A 137 15.95 6.59 -2.90
N VAL A 138 16.85 6.27 -3.84
CA VAL A 138 17.28 4.89 -4.11
C VAL A 138 17.85 4.23 -2.85
N ALA A 139 18.77 4.90 -2.15
CA ALA A 139 19.37 4.38 -0.92
C ALA A 139 18.31 4.16 0.19
N ARG A 140 17.32 5.06 0.29
CA ARG A 140 16.22 4.95 1.24
C ARG A 140 15.37 3.69 1.01
N VAL A 141 15.05 3.38 -0.24
CA VAL A 141 14.30 2.15 -0.57
C VAL A 141 15.12 0.90 -0.27
N ILE A 142 16.42 0.92 -0.56
CA ILE A 142 17.33 -0.19 -0.21
C ILE A 142 17.39 -0.39 1.30
N ALA A 143 17.51 0.68 2.09
CA ALA A 143 17.55 0.60 3.55
C ALA A 143 16.26 -0.01 4.14
N MET A 144 15.08 0.40 3.63
CA MET A 144 13.83 -0.24 4.02
C MET A 144 13.81 -1.73 3.70
N ALA A 145 14.28 -2.12 2.50
CA ALA A 145 14.32 -3.52 2.11
C ALA A 145 15.30 -4.36 2.94
N GLU A 146 16.44 -3.78 3.32
CA GLU A 146 17.41 -4.40 4.23
C GLU A 146 16.83 -4.61 5.62
N GLU A 147 16.09 -3.62 6.15
CA GLU A 147 15.40 -3.70 7.44
C GLU A 147 14.31 -4.78 7.43
N VAL A 148 13.49 -4.85 6.39
CA VAL A 148 12.51 -5.94 6.21
C VAL A 148 13.23 -7.29 6.24
N GLY A 149 14.34 -7.39 5.51
CA GLY A 149 15.18 -8.57 5.49
C GLY A 149 14.56 -9.76 4.75
N ARG A 150 15.40 -10.77 4.51
CA ARG A 150 15.06 -11.95 3.69
C ARG A 150 13.86 -12.73 4.22
N GLU A 151 13.81 -12.95 5.53
CA GLU A 151 12.77 -13.76 6.16
C GLU A 151 11.39 -13.12 5.97
N ASN A 152 11.24 -11.84 6.33
CA ASN A 152 9.96 -11.16 6.14
C ASN A 152 9.63 -10.97 4.67
N PHE A 153 10.62 -10.76 3.78
CA PHE A 153 10.35 -10.74 2.35
C PHE A 153 9.67 -12.02 1.87
N VAL A 154 10.13 -13.19 2.31
CA VAL A 154 9.50 -14.47 1.99
C VAL A 154 8.09 -14.57 2.58
N LEU A 155 7.89 -14.14 3.83
CA LEU A 155 6.57 -14.13 4.47
C LEU A 155 5.58 -13.20 3.72
N GLN A 156 6.02 -12.00 3.35
CA GLN A 156 5.23 -11.05 2.55
C GLN A 156 4.85 -11.64 1.18
N GLN A 157 5.77 -12.31 0.48
CA GLN A 157 5.45 -12.96 -0.79
C GLN A 157 4.41 -14.09 -0.62
N ARG A 158 4.50 -14.88 0.47
CA ARG A 158 3.49 -15.90 0.80
C ARG A 158 2.13 -15.28 1.10
N ALA A 159 2.12 -14.18 1.86
CA ALA A 159 0.90 -13.41 2.13
C ALA A 159 0.22 -12.96 0.83
N ILE A 160 1.02 -12.42 -0.10
CA ILE A 160 0.52 -11.96 -1.40
C ILE A 160 -0.02 -13.14 -2.23
N LEU A 161 0.66 -14.30 -2.24
CA LEU A 161 0.20 -15.51 -2.94
C LEU A 161 -1.13 -16.07 -2.39
N GLY A 162 -1.34 -15.95 -1.09
CA GLY A 162 -2.54 -16.40 -0.39
C GLY A 162 -3.74 -15.44 -0.52
N ARG A 163 -3.54 -14.24 -1.06
CA ARG A 163 -4.61 -13.23 -1.14
C ARG A 163 -5.71 -13.65 -2.11
N ARG A 164 -6.94 -13.25 -1.78
CA ARG A 164 -8.11 -13.38 -2.65
C ARG A 164 -8.30 -12.17 -3.57
N ASP A 165 -9.17 -12.33 -4.56
CA ASP A 165 -9.75 -11.21 -5.30
C ASP A 165 -10.69 -10.40 -4.38
N GLN A 166 -10.60 -9.07 -4.46
CA GLN A 166 -11.36 -8.11 -3.64
C GLN A 166 -12.41 -7.31 -4.43
N SER A 167 -12.77 -7.71 -5.65
CA SER A 167 -13.77 -7.00 -6.47
C SER A 167 -15.11 -6.84 -5.76
N ASP A 168 -15.56 -7.90 -5.07
CA ASP A 168 -16.79 -7.92 -4.28
C ASP A 168 -16.69 -7.00 -3.06
N THR A 169 -15.55 -7.00 -2.38
CA THR A 169 -15.28 -6.08 -1.27
C THR A 169 -15.35 -4.62 -1.71
N LEU A 170 -14.72 -4.28 -2.84
CA LEU A 170 -14.74 -2.92 -3.38
C LEU A 170 -16.14 -2.49 -3.81
N GLY A 171 -16.88 -3.36 -4.51
CA GLY A 171 -18.26 -3.08 -4.93
C GLY A 171 -19.26 -2.95 -3.78
N ALA A 172 -18.92 -3.46 -2.59
CA ALA A 172 -19.74 -3.37 -1.39
C ALA A 172 -19.39 -2.19 -0.47
N LEU A 173 -18.37 -1.38 -0.81
CA LEU A 173 -18.00 -0.22 0.00
C LEU A 173 -19.13 0.82 0.05
N THR A 174 -19.45 1.29 1.26
CA THR A 174 -20.45 2.35 1.50
C THR A 174 -19.81 3.63 2.03
N VAL A 175 -18.49 3.73 1.97
CA VAL A 175 -17.70 4.86 2.47
C VAL A 175 -16.87 5.44 1.33
N PRO A 176 -16.49 6.72 1.41
CA PRO A 176 -15.61 7.31 0.40
C PRO A 176 -14.29 6.57 0.27
N ALA A 177 -13.82 6.36 -0.96
CA ALA A 177 -12.51 5.82 -1.25
C ALA A 177 -11.66 6.82 -2.03
N LEU A 178 -10.38 6.91 -1.69
CA LEU A 178 -9.35 7.51 -2.54
C LEU A 178 -8.59 6.39 -3.24
N VAL A 179 -8.48 6.46 -4.56
CA VAL A 179 -7.63 5.58 -5.36
C VAL A 179 -6.57 6.44 -6.03
N LEU A 180 -5.30 6.19 -5.71
CA LEU A 180 -4.15 6.92 -6.25
C LEU A 180 -3.23 5.96 -7.00
N GLY A 181 -2.82 6.29 -8.22
CA GLY A 181 -1.84 5.51 -8.98
C GLY A 181 -0.81 6.39 -9.68
N GLY A 182 0.40 5.87 -9.89
CA GLY A 182 1.41 6.51 -10.72
C GLY A 182 1.25 6.14 -12.19
N GLY A 183 1.37 7.12 -13.09
CA GLY A 183 1.28 6.97 -14.55
C GLY A 183 2.38 6.08 -15.14
N LEU A 184 3.54 6.04 -14.49
CA LEU A 184 4.71 5.23 -14.88
C LEU A 184 4.83 3.92 -14.08
N ASP A 185 3.83 3.59 -13.24
CA ASP A 185 3.83 2.37 -12.45
C ASP A 185 3.75 1.12 -13.35
N THR A 186 4.76 0.24 -13.25
CA THR A 186 4.80 -1.00 -14.04
C THR A 186 4.37 -2.23 -13.25
N LEU A 187 4.30 -2.14 -11.92
CA LEU A 187 3.92 -3.25 -11.04
C LEU A 187 2.41 -3.33 -10.92
N THR A 188 1.79 -2.17 -10.74
CA THR A 188 0.34 -1.94 -10.74
C THR A 188 0.02 -0.83 -11.73
N PRO A 189 -0.06 -1.16 -13.04
CA PRO A 189 -0.30 -0.17 -14.08
C PRO A 189 -1.51 0.72 -13.78
N PRO A 190 -1.57 1.96 -14.28
CA PRO A 190 -2.67 2.90 -14.02
C PRO A 190 -4.07 2.32 -14.25
N GLN A 191 -4.19 1.37 -15.18
CA GLN A 191 -5.44 0.66 -15.43
C GLN A 191 -5.95 -0.09 -14.18
N ALA A 192 -5.07 -0.61 -13.32
CA ALA A 192 -5.48 -1.24 -12.07
C ALA A 192 -6.18 -0.26 -11.12
N SER A 193 -5.69 0.99 -11.04
CA SER A 193 -6.35 2.06 -10.28
C SER A 193 -7.68 2.46 -10.92
N ARG A 194 -7.74 2.58 -12.25
CA ARG A 194 -9.00 2.85 -12.98
C ARG A 194 -10.04 1.76 -12.72
N ASP A 195 -9.65 0.49 -12.86
CA ASP A 195 -10.52 -0.66 -12.62
C ASP A 195 -11.05 -0.68 -11.17
N MET A 196 -10.22 -0.33 -10.17
CA MET A 196 -10.68 -0.24 -8.79
C MET A 196 -11.68 0.91 -8.60
N ALA A 197 -11.40 2.09 -9.14
CA ALA A 197 -12.30 3.24 -9.02
C ALA A 197 -13.65 2.99 -9.70
N GLU A 198 -13.69 2.27 -10.83
CA GLU A 198 -14.93 1.87 -11.50
C GLU A 198 -15.81 0.92 -10.68
N LEU A 199 -15.21 0.11 -9.79
CA LEU A 199 -15.94 -0.81 -8.92
C LEU A 199 -16.52 -0.12 -7.68
N ILE A 200 -15.88 0.96 -7.20
CA ILE A 200 -16.21 1.56 -5.91
C ILE A 200 -17.30 2.64 -6.10
N PRO A 201 -18.42 2.59 -5.36
CA PRO A 201 -19.54 3.53 -5.55
C PRO A 201 -19.20 5.01 -5.33
N ASP A 202 -18.33 5.32 -4.37
CA ASP A 202 -17.88 6.69 -4.04
C ASP A 202 -16.35 6.73 -4.05
N ALA A 203 -15.76 6.68 -5.25
CA ALA A 203 -14.32 6.78 -5.44
C ALA A 203 -13.89 8.12 -6.05
N GLU A 204 -12.85 8.68 -5.46
CA GLU A 204 -12.00 9.70 -6.07
C GLU A 204 -10.78 9.01 -6.67
N LEU A 205 -10.55 9.20 -7.98
CA LEU A 205 -9.39 8.66 -8.68
C LEU A 205 -8.38 9.77 -8.99
N VAL A 206 -7.13 9.55 -8.57
CA VAL A 206 -5.98 10.42 -8.90
C VAL A 206 -4.92 9.59 -9.62
N ILE A 207 -4.54 10.00 -10.83
CA ILE A 207 -3.40 9.43 -11.56
C ILE A 207 -2.30 10.49 -11.65
N MET A 208 -1.13 10.17 -11.11
CA MET A 208 0.05 11.05 -11.10
C MET A 208 0.95 10.68 -12.28
N GLU A 209 0.82 11.40 -13.40
CA GLU A 209 1.33 10.96 -14.73
C GLU A 209 2.83 10.59 -14.75
N GLU A 210 3.69 11.35 -14.05
CA GLU A 210 5.15 11.16 -14.08
C GLU A 210 5.71 10.33 -12.92
N ILE A 211 4.83 9.68 -12.15
CA ILE A 211 5.19 8.97 -10.91
C ILE A 211 5.19 7.46 -11.13
N GLY A 212 6.16 6.79 -10.52
CA GLY A 212 6.29 5.33 -10.49
C GLY A 212 5.37 4.67 -9.45
N HIS A 213 5.85 3.56 -8.88
CA HIS A 213 5.09 2.74 -7.94
C HIS A 213 5.10 3.31 -6.51
N LEU A 214 6.09 4.14 -6.15
CA LEU A 214 6.30 4.58 -4.77
C LEU A 214 5.93 6.06 -4.62
N SER A 215 4.68 6.40 -4.99
CA SER A 215 4.17 7.77 -5.02
C SER A 215 4.44 8.59 -3.76
N THR A 216 4.34 7.98 -2.59
CA THR A 216 4.53 8.63 -1.29
C THR A 216 5.96 9.15 -1.06
N ILE A 217 6.96 8.64 -1.78
CA ILE A 217 8.35 9.13 -1.70
C ILE A 217 8.83 9.77 -3.00
N GLU A 218 8.20 9.46 -4.14
CA GLU A 218 8.49 10.12 -5.41
C GLU A 218 7.85 11.51 -5.51
N ALA A 219 6.69 11.71 -4.89
CA ALA A 219 5.97 12.99 -4.84
C ALA A 219 5.38 13.22 -3.43
N PRO A 220 6.22 13.35 -2.39
CA PRO A 220 5.78 13.33 -1.00
C PRO A 220 4.80 14.46 -0.66
N ASP A 221 5.06 15.68 -1.11
CA ASP A 221 4.24 16.86 -0.81
C ASP A 221 2.86 16.76 -1.45
N GLU A 222 2.80 16.43 -2.76
CA GLU A 222 1.54 16.29 -3.49
C GLU A 222 0.66 15.17 -2.92
N VAL A 223 1.25 14.01 -2.59
CA VAL A 223 0.50 12.92 -1.93
C VAL A 223 0.00 13.34 -0.54
N THR A 224 0.78 14.13 0.20
CA THR A 224 0.37 14.62 1.53
C THR A 224 -0.81 15.58 1.42
N ASP A 225 -0.79 16.50 0.45
CA ASP A 225 -1.89 17.43 0.20
C ASP A 225 -3.18 16.70 -0.20
N ILE A 226 -3.08 15.71 -1.09
CA ILE A 226 -4.21 14.85 -1.49
C ILE A 226 -4.79 14.12 -0.27
N LEU A 227 -3.94 13.50 0.56
CA LEU A 227 -4.40 12.78 1.75
C LEU A 227 -5.04 13.71 2.77
N ASN A 228 -4.50 14.91 3.00
CA ASN A 228 -5.10 15.90 3.89
C ASN A 228 -6.47 16.36 3.40
N ALA A 229 -6.60 16.66 2.09
CA ALA A 229 -7.88 17.05 1.49
C ALA A 229 -8.93 15.93 1.62
N TYR A 230 -8.52 14.69 1.33
CA TYR A 230 -9.38 13.51 1.46
C TYR A 230 -9.84 13.30 2.92
N LEU A 231 -8.91 13.30 3.89
CA LEU A 231 -9.22 13.10 5.30
C LEU A 231 -10.12 14.21 5.87
N ALA A 232 -9.94 15.47 5.44
CA ALA A 232 -10.81 16.56 5.83
C ALA A 232 -12.26 16.36 5.37
N ARG A 233 -12.46 15.77 4.19
CA ARG A 233 -13.78 15.42 3.65
C ARG A 233 -14.52 14.36 4.49
N LEU A 234 -13.79 13.45 5.12
CA LEU A 234 -14.38 12.38 5.96
C LEU A 234 -14.83 12.88 7.33
N ALA A 235 -14.25 14.00 7.79
CA ALA A 235 -14.55 14.60 9.09
C ALA A 235 -15.73 15.59 9.05
N ALA A 236 -16.22 15.93 7.86
CA ALA A 236 -17.32 16.86 7.60
C ALA A 236 -18.68 16.13 7.61
#